data_AF-A0A2P9JY98-F1
#
_entry.id   AF-A0A2P9JY98-F1
#
_cell.length_a   1.000
_cell.length_b   1.000
_cell.length_c   1.000
_cell.angle_alpha   90.00
_cell.angle_beta   90.00
_cell.angle_gamma   90.00
#
_symmetry.space_group_name_H-M   'P 1'
#
loop_
_entity.id
_entity.type
_entity.pdbx_description
1 polymer ?
#
loop_
_entity_poly.entity_id
_entity_poly.type
_entity_poly.pdbx_seq_one_letter_code
_entity_poly.pdbx_strand_id
1 'polypeptide(L)'
;MYDSVFVFTIGLQTLEQSHTLKLSNVSCDREQPWDGGLSLINYINSVEFRGLSGPIEFKEGRRIQFKLDLLKLKQHAIVKVGEWNPGAGINVTDR
;
A
#
# COMPACT_ATOMS: atom_id res chain seq x y z
N MET A 1 9.06 -2.19 0.75
CA MET A 1 9.44 -3.01 1.92
C MET A 1 9.13 -2.34 3.24
N TYR A 2 9.67 -1.15 3.54
CA TYR A 2 9.35 -0.45 4.79
C TYR A 2 7.83 -0.24 4.97
N ASP A 3 7.19 0.45 4.02
CA ASP A 3 5.75 0.75 4.10
C ASP A 3 4.89 -0.51 4.17
N SER A 4 5.25 -1.57 3.44
CA SER A 4 4.48 -2.82 3.43
C SER A 4 4.50 -3.54 4.78
N VAL A 5 5.62 -3.50 5.51
CA VAL A 5 5.70 -4.06 6.87
C VAL A 5 4.79 -3.29 7.83
N PHE A 6 4.76 -1.96 7.71
CA PHE A 6 3.86 -1.12 8.51
C PHE A 6 2.40 -1.36 8.16
N VAL A 7 2.03 -1.44 6.88
CA VAL A 7 0.66 -1.81 6.45
C VAL A 7 0.24 -3.12 7.09
N PHE A 8 1.07 -4.15 6.98
CA PHE A 8 0.76 -5.46 7.54
C PHE A 8 0.63 -5.41 9.07
N THR A 9 1.54 -4.72 9.75
CA THR A 9 1.53 -4.59 11.21
C THR A 9 0.27 -3.88 11.71
N ILE A 10 -0.10 -2.77 11.08
CA ILE A 10 -1.31 -2.01 11.43
C ILE A 10 -2.56 -2.88 11.20
N GLY A 11 -2.66 -3.54 10.04
CA GLY A 11 -3.78 -4.43 9.73
C GLY A 11 -3.90 -5.60 10.72
N LEU A 12 -2.77 -6.23 11.05
CA LEU A 12 -2.71 -7.35 12.00
C LEU A 12 -3.08 -6.92 13.43
N GLN A 13 -2.54 -5.81 13.92
CA GLN A 13 -2.87 -5.27 15.25
C GLN A 13 -4.35 -4.91 15.35
N THR A 14 -4.93 -4.33 14.29
CA THR A 14 -6.36 -3.99 14.26
C THR A 14 -7.24 -5.24 14.27
N LEU A 15 -6.81 -6.31 13.56
CA LEU A 15 -7.48 -7.61 13.61
C LEU A 15 -7.45 -8.21 15.02
N GLU A 16 -6.29 -8.23 15.68
CA GLU A 16 -6.12 -8.81 17.03
C GLU A 16 -6.94 -8.10 18.11
N GLN A 17 -7.20 -6.79 17.94
CA GLN A 17 -8.09 -6.04 18.84
C GLN A 17 -9.56 -6.46 18.71
N SER A 18 -9.96 -6.96 17.54
CA SER A 18 -11.37 -7.29 17.23
C SER A 18 -11.66 -8.79 17.30
N HIS A 19 -10.67 -9.64 17.00
CA HIS A 19 -10.84 -11.10 16.87
C HIS A 19 -9.61 -11.83 17.40
N THR A 20 -9.82 -13.03 17.96
CA THR A 20 -8.71 -13.92 18.30
C THR A 20 -8.11 -14.53 17.03
N LEU A 21 -6.83 -14.23 16.77
CA LEU A 21 -6.09 -14.80 15.66
C LEU A 21 -5.69 -16.26 15.98
N LYS A 22 -6.05 -17.20 15.11
CA LYS A 22 -5.57 -18.59 15.18
C LYS A 22 -4.75 -18.89 13.94
N LEU A 23 -3.48 -19.21 14.13
CA LEU A 23 -2.60 -19.63 13.04
C LEU A 23 -2.80 -21.11 12.74
N SER A 24 -2.75 -21.46 11.46
CA SER A 24 -2.89 -22.83 10.97
C SER A 24 -1.82 -23.13 9.94
N ASN A 25 -1.31 -24.37 9.94
CA ASN A 25 -0.48 -24.85 8.85
C ASN A 25 -1.36 -25.05 7.62
N VAL A 26 -0.99 -24.39 6.53
CA VAL A 26 -1.65 -24.53 5.22
C VAL A 26 -0.70 -25.19 4.24
N SER A 27 -1.25 -25.88 3.24
CA SER A 27 -0.50 -26.43 2.11
C SER A 27 -1.14 -25.88 0.84
N CYS A 28 -0.36 -25.69 -0.23
CA CYS A 28 -0.93 -25.35 -1.54
C CYS A 28 -1.49 -26.58 -2.27
N ASP A 29 -1.03 -27.80 -1.91
CA ASP A 29 -1.55 -29.05 -2.49
C ASP A 29 -2.97 -29.36 -1.97
N ARG A 30 -3.28 -28.85 -0.77
CA ARG A 30 -4.61 -28.90 -0.17
C ARG A 30 -5.18 -27.50 -0.29
N GLU A 31 -6.12 -27.27 -1.21
CA GLU A 31 -6.74 -25.95 -1.46
C GLU A 31 -7.65 -25.47 -0.30
N GLN A 32 -7.20 -25.61 0.94
CA GLN A 32 -7.88 -25.16 2.14
C GLN A 32 -7.33 -23.79 2.55
N PRO A 33 -8.14 -22.72 2.46
CA PRO A 33 -7.72 -21.40 2.88
C PRO A 33 -7.54 -21.33 4.39
N TRP A 34 -6.78 -20.34 4.84
CA TRP A 34 -6.75 -19.98 6.24
C TRP A 34 -8.00 -19.16 6.59
N ASP A 35 -8.77 -19.62 7.59
CA ASP A 35 -10.04 -19.01 8.01
C ASP A 35 -9.92 -17.50 8.33
N GLY A 36 -8.79 -17.07 8.90
CA GLY A 36 -8.53 -15.67 9.23
C GLY A 36 -8.14 -14.79 8.03
N GLY A 37 -7.94 -15.38 6.85
CA GLY A 37 -7.41 -14.69 5.68
C GLY A 37 -8.31 -13.55 5.18
N LEU A 38 -9.63 -13.78 5.12
CA LEU A 38 -10.60 -12.77 4.67
C LEU A 38 -10.64 -11.57 5.63
N SER A 39 -10.63 -11.82 6.93
CA SER A 39 -10.61 -10.74 7.92
C SER A 39 -9.30 -9.95 7.82
N LEU A 40 -8.15 -10.63 7.75
CA LEU A 40 -6.86 -9.95 7.64
C LEU A 40 -6.76 -9.07 6.39
N ILE A 41 -7.17 -9.56 5.22
CA ILE A 41 -7.11 -8.73 3.99
C ILE A 41 -8.06 -7.53 4.07
N ASN A 42 -9.20 -7.66 4.75
CA ASN A 42 -10.11 -6.53 4.96
C ASN A 42 -9.50 -5.47 5.87
N TYR A 43 -8.83 -5.86 6.97
CA TYR A 43 -8.12 -4.92 7.83
C TYR A 43 -6.90 -4.30 7.16
N ILE A 44 -6.19 -5.04 6.30
CA ILE A 44 -5.12 -4.47 5.46
C ILE A 44 -5.70 -3.43 4.49
N ASN A 45 -6.84 -3.72 3.86
CA ASN A 45 -7.50 -2.80 2.94
C ASN A 45 -8.06 -1.54 3.63
N SER A 46 -8.33 -1.60 4.94
CA SER A 46 -8.76 -0.42 5.72
C SER A 46 -7.60 0.41 6.26
N VAL A 47 -6.34 0.03 6.01
CA VAL A 47 -5.19 0.81 6.48
C VAL A 47 -5.12 2.14 5.75
N GLU A 48 -5.10 3.22 6.54
CA GLU A 48 -4.79 4.58 6.09
C GLU A 48 -3.64 5.14 6.92
N PHE A 49 -2.49 5.42 6.30
CA PHE A 49 -1.36 6.08 6.96
C PHE A 49 -0.43 6.77 5.96
N ARG A 50 0.54 7.54 6.46
CA ARG A 50 1.58 8.16 5.63
C ARG A 50 2.92 7.45 5.85
N GLY A 51 3.37 6.71 4.84
CA GLY A 51 4.66 6.03 4.81
C GLY A 51 5.77 6.83 4.12
N LEU A 52 6.91 6.18 3.89
CA LEU A 52 8.05 6.77 3.16
C LEU A 52 7.69 7.07 1.69
N SER A 53 6.80 6.28 1.09
CA SER A 53 6.30 6.51 -0.27
C SER A 53 5.07 7.43 -0.33
N GLY A 54 4.77 8.17 0.75
CA GLY A 54 3.63 9.08 0.83
C GLY A 54 2.36 8.44 1.40
N PRO A 55 1.16 8.98 1.12
CA PRO A 55 -0.11 8.45 1.64
C PRO A 55 -0.37 7.03 1.14
N ILE A 56 -0.74 6.13 2.04
CA ILE A 56 -1.09 4.75 1.76
C ILE A 56 -2.57 4.59 2.13
N GLU A 57 -3.37 4.28 1.12
CA GLU A 57 -4.80 4.03 1.24
C GLU A 57 -5.19 3.03 0.15
N PHE A 58 -6.03 2.06 0.50
CA PHE A 58 -6.44 1.00 -0.41
C PHE A 58 -7.93 1.03 -0.71
N LYS A 59 -8.28 0.60 -1.92
CA LYS A 59 -9.64 0.22 -2.31
C LYS A 59 -9.53 -1.06 -3.12
N GLU A 60 -10.24 -2.10 -2.69
CA GLU A 60 -10.27 -3.41 -3.37
C GLU A 60 -8.86 -3.98 -3.63
N GLY A 61 -7.96 -3.91 -2.63
CA GLY A 61 -6.59 -4.42 -2.74
C GLY A 61 -5.62 -3.53 -3.54
N ARG A 62 -6.08 -2.37 -4.04
CA ARG A 62 -5.25 -1.47 -4.85
C ARG A 62 -5.01 -0.16 -4.11
N ARG A 63 -3.77 0.32 -4.15
CA ARG A 63 -3.44 1.65 -3.63
C ARG A 63 -4.09 2.71 -4.51
N ILE A 64 -4.97 3.53 -3.94
CA ILE A 64 -5.75 4.51 -4.70
C ILE A 64 -5.23 5.95 -4.57
N GLN A 65 -4.47 6.22 -3.52
CA GLN A 65 -3.87 7.53 -3.29
C GLN A 65 -2.35 7.41 -3.32
N PHE A 66 -1.72 8.10 -4.26
CA PHE A 66 -0.27 8.18 -4.40
C PHE A 66 0.13 9.32 -5.31
N LYS A 67 1.41 9.68 -5.26
CA LYS A 67 2.01 10.71 -6.10
C LYS A 67 3.20 10.12 -6.84
N LEU A 68 3.30 10.42 -8.12
CA LEU A 68 4.44 10.09 -8.96
C LEU A 68 5.20 11.36 -9.30
N ASP A 69 6.51 11.35 -9.11
CA ASP A 69 7.36 12.45 -9.51
C ASP A 69 7.73 12.31 -10.99
N LEU A 70 7.50 13.37 -11.78
CA LEU A 70 7.95 13.41 -13.17
C LEU A 70 9.41 13.84 -13.19
N LEU A 71 10.28 12.98 -13.70
CA LEU A 71 11.72 13.20 -13.74
C LEU A 71 12.18 13.40 -15.18
N LYS A 72 13.12 14.32 -15.39
CA LYS A 72 13.76 14.58 -16.68
C LYS A 72 15.27 14.55 -16.52
N LEU A 73 15.93 13.85 -17.44
CA LEU A 73 17.38 13.91 -17.58
C LEU A 73 17.77 15.23 -18.27
N LYS A 74 18.52 16.07 -17.55
CA LYS A 74 19.22 17.23 -18.09
C LYS A 74 20.71 16.90 -18.20
N GLN A 75 21.49 17.79 -18.83
CA GLN A 75 22.89 17.54 -19.20
C GLN A 75 23.77 16.93 -18.09
N HIS A 76 23.52 17.26 -16.83
CA HIS A 76 24.33 16.78 -15.70
C HIS A 76 23.52 16.17 -14.54
N ALA A 77 22.19 16.11 -14.63
CA ALA A 77 21.36 15.69 -13.50
C ALA A 77 19.98 15.18 -13.95
N ILE A 78 19.44 14.24 -13.19
CA ILE A 78 18.01 13.92 -13.21
C ILE A 78 17.33 14.90 -12.25
N VAL A 79 16.43 15.71 -12.79
CA VAL A 79 15.68 16.71 -12.00
C VAL A 79 14.20 16.42 -12.07
N LYS A 80 13.51 16.73 -10.97
CA LYS A 80 12.06 16.73 -10.92
C LYS A 80 11.52 17.91 -11.71
N VAL A 81 10.59 17.64 -12.60
CA VAL A 81 10.00 18.59 -13.55
C VAL A 81 8.47 18.61 -13.51
N GLY A 82 7.90 17.96 -12.53
CA GLY A 82 6.47 17.87 -12.36
C GLY A 82 6.08 16.76 -11.40
N GLU A 83 4.77 16.59 -11.26
CA GLU A 83 4.15 15.58 -10.44
C GLU A 83 2.88 15.07 -11.14
N TRP A 84 2.51 13.83 -10.85
CA TRP A 84 1.23 13.26 -11.24
C TRP A 84 0.56 12.64 -10.02
N ASN A 85 -0.75 12.79 -9.90
CA ASN A 85 -1.54 12.02 -8.96
C ASN A 85 -2.91 11.68 -9.55
N PRO A 86 -3.61 10.65 -9.03
CA PRO A 86 -4.90 10.22 -9.57
C PRO A 86 -6.00 11.30 -9.57
N GLY A 87 -5.96 12.25 -8.63
CA GLY A 87 -7.00 13.27 -8.47
C GLY A 87 -6.84 14.52 -9.35
N ALA A 88 -5.60 14.89 -9.67
CA ALA A 88 -5.28 16.11 -10.40
C ALA A 88 -4.67 15.85 -11.80
N GLY A 89 -4.28 14.61 -12.11
CA GLY A 89 -3.56 14.29 -13.33
C GLY A 89 -2.14 14.83 -13.30
N ILE A 90 -1.62 15.20 -14.48
CA ILE A 90 -0.23 15.68 -14.63
C ILE A 90 -0.13 17.17 -14.35
N ASN A 91 0.89 17.56 -13.60
CA ASN A 91 1.29 18.95 -13.39
C ASN A 91 2.77 19.10 -13.76
N VAL A 92 3.04 19.80 -14.87
CA VAL A 92 4.40 20.02 -15.38
C VAL A 92 4.91 21.38 -14.92
N THR A 93 6.10 21.40 -14.34
CA THR A 93 6.76 22.61 -13.84
C THR A 93 8.07 22.92 -14.57
N ASP A 94 8.52 22.06 -15.51
CA ASP A 94 9.61 22.41 -16.43
C ASP A 94 9.19 23.57 -17.32
N ARG A 95 10.02 24.62 -17.36
CA ARG A 95 9.92 25.71 -18.33
C ARG A 95 10.83 25.44 -19.52
#